data_AF-A0A6I2ZAP7-F1
#
_entry.id   AF-A0A6I2ZAP7-F1
#
_cell.length_a   1.000
_cell.length_b   1.000
_cell.length_c   1.000
_cell.angle_alpha   90.00
_cell.angle_beta   90.00
_cell.angle_gamma   90.00
#
_symmetry.space_group_name_H-M   'P 1'
#
loop_
_entity.id
_entity.type
_entity.pdbx_description
1 polymer ?
#
loop_
_entity_poly.entity_id
_entity_poly.type
_entity_poly.pdbx_seq_one_letter_code
_entity_poly.pdbx_strand_id
1 'polypeptide(L)' 'MHLLMSAVEDGTIPGLGLSVFETVVTFIVIPVGLFFIIAGLSWAGSRPRTEKKRSVITSIE' A
#
# COMPACT_ATOMS: atom_id res chain seq x y z
N MET A 1 -43.94 -13.70 -26.37
CA MET A 1 -43.26 -13.23 -25.13
C MET A 1 -41.76 -13.09 -25.41
N HIS A 2 -41.34 -11.99 -26.03
CA HIS A 2 -39.94 -11.74 -26.43
C HIS A 2 -39.60 -10.24 -26.32
N LEU A 3 -40.12 -9.57 -25.28
CA LEU A 3 -39.98 -8.12 -25.09
C LEU A 3 -39.29 -7.73 -23.77
N LEU A 4 -38.84 -8.70 -22.96
CA LEU A 4 -38.17 -8.44 -21.69
C LEU A 4 -36.65 -8.72 -21.71
N MET A 5 -36.13 -9.36 -22.78
CA MET A 5 -34.72 -9.74 -22.87
C MET A 5 -33.86 -8.74 -23.66
N SER A 6 -34.46 -7.71 -24.26
CA SER A 6 -33.77 -6.69 -25.06
C SER A 6 -33.25 -5.48 -24.27
N ALA A 7 -33.50 -5.41 -22.95
CA ALA A 7 -33.15 -4.26 -22.11
C ALA A 7 -32.01 -4.54 -21.10
N VAL A 8 -31.47 -5.76 -21.08
CA VAL A 8 -30.32 -6.13 -20.25
C VAL A 8 -29.07 -5.83 -21.07
N GLU A 9 -28.50 -4.64 -20.87
CA GLU A 9 -27.23 -4.26 -21.50
C GLU A 9 -26.12 -5.21 -21.03
N ASP A 10 -25.17 -5.50 -21.91
CA ASP A 10 -24.01 -6.33 -21.56
C ASP A 10 -23.24 -5.68 -20.40
N GLY A 11 -22.97 -6.45 -19.35
CA GLY A 11 -22.40 -5.96 -18.09
C GLY A 11 -23.40 -5.60 -16.96
N THR A 12 -24.71 -5.69 -17.19
CA THR A 12 -25.73 -5.50 -16.12
C THR A 12 -25.89 -6.73 -15.23
N ILE A 13 -25.47 -7.91 -15.70
CA ILE A 13 -25.39 -9.11 -14.88
C ILE A 13 -24.00 -9.16 -14.25
N PRO A 14 -23.86 -8.90 -12.93
CA PRO A 14 -22.56 -8.99 -12.28
C PRO A 14 -22.05 -10.43 -12.37
N GLY A 15 -20.78 -10.59 -12.76
CA GLY A 15 -20.08 -11.86 -12.67
C GLY A 15 -19.97 -12.33 -11.22
N LEU A 16 -19.40 -13.52 -11.00
CA LEU A 16 -19.16 -13.99 -9.63
C LEU A 16 -18.31 -12.97 -8.87
N GLY A 17 -18.87 -12.48 -7.76
CA GLY A 17 -18.19 -11.55 -6.87
C GLY A 17 -17.07 -12.23 -6.09
N LEU A 18 -16.15 -11.41 -5.56
CA LEU A 18 -15.12 -11.86 -4.64
C LEU A 18 -15.76 -12.43 -3.37
N SER A 19 -15.14 -13.48 -2.81
CA SER A 19 -15.49 -13.92 -1.47
C SER A 19 -15.17 -12.83 -0.44
N VAL A 20 -15.75 -12.94 0.76
CA VAL A 20 -15.47 -12.01 1.87
C VAL A 20 -13.97 -11.96 2.19
N PHE A 21 -13.32 -13.13 2.20
CA PHE A 21 -11.90 -13.21 2.48
C PHE A 21 -11.07 -12.50 1.41
N GLU A 22 -11.34 -12.76 0.13
CA GLU A 22 -10.63 -12.08 -0.97
C GLU A 22 -10.86 -10.57 -0.96
N THR A 23 -12.07 -10.13 -0.61
CA THR A 23 -12.40 -8.72 -0.49
C THR A 23 -11.58 -8.05 0.61
N VAL A 24 -11.53 -8.65 1.80
CA VAL A 24 -10.76 -8.12 2.94
C VAL A 24 -9.27 -8.10 2.61
N VAL A 25 -8.74 -9.18 2.03
CA VAL A 25 -7.32 -9.24 1.67
C VAL A 25 -6.99 -8.18 0.62
N THR A 26 -7.78 -8.10 -0.44
CA THR A 26 -7.51 -7.21 -1.59
C THR A 26 -7.64 -5.74 -1.23
N PHE A 27 -8.68 -5.36 -0.51
CA PHE A 27 -9.00 -3.95 -0.29
C PHE A 27 -8.52 -3.40 1.06
N ILE A 28 -8.11 -4.26 2.00
CA ILE A 28 -7.63 -3.82 3.32
C ILE A 28 -6.20 -4.28 3.56
N VAL A 29 -5.96 -5.60 3.51
CA VAL A 29 -4.65 -6.15 3.90
C VAL A 29 -3.55 -5.73 2.94
N ILE A 30 -3.76 -5.84 1.62
CA ILE A 30 -2.76 -5.46 0.62
C ILE A 30 -2.42 -3.95 0.72
N PRO A 31 -3.39 -3.01 0.71
CA PRO A 31 -3.08 -1.58 0.84
C PRO A 31 -2.37 -1.22 2.15
N VAL A 32 -2.83 -1.75 3.27
CA VAL A 32 -2.22 -1.49 4.59
C VAL A 32 -0.83 -2.10 4.69
N GLY A 33 -0.63 -3.32 4.17
CA GLY A 33 0.68 -3.96 4.11
C GLY A 33 1.66 -3.15 3.26
N LEU A 34 1.24 -2.68 2.09
CA LEU A 34 2.06 -1.84 1.22
C LEU A 34 2.45 -0.54 1.92
N PHE A 35 1.52 0.09 2.64
CA PHE A 35 1.80 1.27 3.45
C PHE A 35 2.90 1.00 4.49
N PHE A 36 2.80 -0.09 5.26
CA PHE A 36 3.80 -0.42 6.27
C PHE A 36 5.18 -0.75 5.68
N ILE A 37 5.21 -1.42 4.52
CA ILE A 37 6.46 -1.68 3.80
C ILE A 37 7.13 -0.35 3.43
N ILE A 38 6.40 0.55 2.79
CA ILE A 38 6.94 1.85 2.37
C ILE A 38 7.37 2.67 3.59
N ALA A 39 6.51 2.76 4.62
CA ALA A 39 6.83 3.48 5.84
C ALA A 39 8.09 2.93 6.54
N GLY A 40 8.23 1.61 6.61
CA GLY A 40 9.41 0.95 7.16
C GLY A 40 10.69 1.24 6.37
N LEU A 41 10.62 1.18 5.03
CA LEU A 41 11.73 1.52 4.16
C LEU A 41 12.11 3.01 4.27
N SER A 42 11.13 3.91 4.28
CA SER A 42 11.35 5.34 4.45
C SER A 42 11.96 5.66 5.82
N TRP A 43 11.51 5.00 6.88
CA TRP A 43 12.10 5.15 8.20
C TRP A 43 13.54 4.63 8.26
N ALA A 44 13.82 3.47 7.68
CA ALA A 44 15.17 2.92 7.61
C ALA A 44 16.12 3.84 6.82
N GLY A 45 15.66 4.40 5.70
CA GLY A 45 16.44 5.30 4.84
C GLY A 45 16.61 6.73 5.39
N SER A 46 15.70 7.21 6.25
CA SER A 46 15.75 8.57 6.82
C SER A 46 16.58 8.69 8.08
N ARG A 47 17.14 7.58 8.60
CA ARG A 47 18.01 7.65 9.78
C ARG A 47 19.21 8.56 9.49
N PRO A 48 19.44 9.60 10.32
CA PRO A 48 20.60 10.45 10.15
C PRO A 48 21.85 9.59 10.27
N ARG A 49 22.72 9.68 9.26
CA ARG A 49 24.03 9.04 9.32
C ARG A 49 24.73 9.67 10.52
N THR A 50 25.07 8.87 11.54
CA THR A 50 25.87 9.34 12.67
C THR A 50 27.11 10.02 12.10
N GLU A 51 27.19 11.34 12.25
CA GLU A 51 28.41 12.05 11.94
C GLU A 51 29.44 11.54 12.93
N LYS A 52 30.49 10.88 12.42
CA LYS A 52 31.65 10.57 13.23
C LYS A 52 32.10 11.90 13.84
N LYS A 53 32.03 12.02 15.17
CA LYS A 53 32.51 13.21 15.89
C LYS A 53 33.89 13.53 15.34
N ARG A 54 33.98 14.57 14.51
CA ARG A 54 35.24 15.07 14.00
C ARG A 54 35.91 15.64 15.25
N SER A 55 36.88 14.90 15.80
CA SER A 55 37.69 15.35 16.92
C SER A 55 38.55 16.50 16.41
N VAL A 56 37.94 17.68 16.31
CA VAL A 56 38.66 18.93 16.13
C VAL A 56 39.36 19.13 17.47
N ILE A 57 40.65 18.82 17.51
CA ILE A 57 41.51 19.13 18.66
C ILE A 57 41.58 20.65 18.72
N THR A 58 40.76 21.25 19.57
CA THR A 58 40.79 22.67 19.95
C THR A 58 41.29 22.77 21.38
N SER A 59 42.58 22.51 21.57
CA SER A 59 43.34 22.97 22.72
C SER A 59 44.80 23.08 22.27
N ILE A 60 45.31 24.31 22.24
CA ILE A 60 46.72 24.63 22.19
C ILE A 60 46.99 25.30 23.53
N GLU A 61 47.78 24.65 24.38
CA GLU A 61 48.42 25.24 25.56
C GLU A 61 49.87 25.57 25.19
#